data_AF-A0AAW2K641-F1
#
_entry.id   AF-A0AAW2K641-F1
#
_cell.length_a   1.000
_cell.length_b   1.000
_cell.length_c   1.000
_cell.angle_alpha   90.00
_cell.angle_beta   90.00
_cell.angle_gamma   90.00
#
_symmetry.space_group_name_H-M   'P 1'
#
loop_
_entity.id
_entity.type
_entity.pdbx_description
1 polymer ?
#
loop_
_entity_poly.entity_id
_entity_poly.type
_entity_poly.pdbx_seq_one_letter_code
_entity_poly.pdbx_strand_id
1 'polypeptide(L)'
;MTSADYKAWAANQTFNLGDYLIFNTNTNQTVIQTYNTTTYNSCSMDDSLDTDTFQYDGGNNQFGSAVVISVPLTIEGTQYYFSDADDGEQCLHGMAFEIKVNHGLGLPPSLNQPPPPPYATRTSRPGTNANHGRD
;
A
#
# COMPACT_ATOMS: atom_id res chain seq x y z
N MET A 1 19.67 3.38 24.31
CA MET A 1 18.49 2.72 23.71
C MET A 1 19.00 1.90 22.53
N THR A 2 18.51 0.69 22.32
CA THR A 2 18.89 -0.12 21.15
C THR A 2 18.14 0.41 19.94
N SER A 3 18.87 0.97 18.97
CA SER A 3 18.29 1.30 17.65
C SER A 3 17.81 0.00 16.99
N ALA A 4 16.64 0.04 16.36
CA ALA A 4 16.12 -1.10 15.62
C ALA A 4 16.89 -1.24 14.30
N ASP A 5 17.35 -2.44 13.96
CA ASP A 5 17.99 -2.71 12.68
C ASP A 5 16.93 -3.03 11.62
N TYR A 6 16.38 -1.98 11.01
CA TYR A 6 15.35 -2.11 9.98
C TYR A 6 15.87 -2.80 8.72
N LYS A 7 17.17 -2.69 8.43
CA LYS A 7 17.79 -3.40 7.31
C LYS A 7 17.77 -4.90 7.54
N ALA A 8 18.16 -5.36 8.74
CA ALA A 8 18.10 -6.77 9.10
C ALA A 8 16.65 -7.30 9.15
N TRP A 9 15.71 -6.48 9.63
CA TRP A 9 14.28 -6.82 9.60
C TRP A 9 13.79 -7.02 8.16
N ALA A 10 14.03 -6.04 7.28
CA ALA A 10 13.56 -6.05 5.90
C ALA A 10 14.14 -7.23 5.11
N ALA A 11 15.42 -7.55 5.32
CA ALA A 11 16.09 -8.69 4.69
C ALA A 11 15.48 -10.06 5.03
N ASN A 12 14.75 -10.15 6.15
CA ASN A 12 14.08 -11.37 6.59
C ASN A 12 12.60 -11.46 6.14
N GLN A 13 12.12 -10.51 5.36
CA GLN A 13 10.74 -10.49 4.84
C GLN A 13 10.72 -10.70 3.32
N THR A 14 9.57 -11.17 2.82
CA THR A 14 9.25 -11.18 1.39
C THR A 14 8.09 -10.24 1.15
N PHE A 15 8.29 -9.24 0.30
CA PHE A 15 7.27 -8.26 -0.06
C PHE A 15 6.78 -8.53 -1.48
N ASN A 16 5.47 -8.50 -1.69
CA ASN A 16 4.84 -8.65 -2.99
C ASN A 16 3.91 -7.46 -3.26
N LEU A 17 3.70 -7.17 -4.54
CA LEU A 17 2.74 -6.16 -4.95
C LEU A 17 1.34 -6.50 -4.38
N GLY A 18 0.72 -5.52 -3.73
CA GLY A 18 -0.53 -5.66 -3.00
C GLY A 18 -0.38 -5.82 -1.48
N ASP A 19 0.83 -6.08 -0.98
CA ASP A 19 1.10 -6.06 0.47
C ASP A 19 1.05 -4.64 1.03
N TYR A 20 1.07 -4.52 2.36
CA TYR A 20 1.13 -3.26 3.09
C TYR A 20 2.29 -3.25 4.08
N LEU A 21 2.97 -2.11 4.18
CA LEU A 21 3.82 -1.81 5.32
C LEU A 21 3.01 -1.07 6.38
N ILE A 22 3.12 -1.53 7.62
CA ILE A 22 2.42 -0.91 8.76
C ILE A 22 3.45 -0.28 9.68
N PHE A 23 3.43 1.06 9.74
CA PHE A 23 4.31 1.85 10.57
C PHE A 23 3.58 2.21 11.86
N ASN A 24 4.00 1.61 12.97
CA ASN A 24 3.59 2.03 14.31
C ASN A 24 4.57 3.10 14.78
N THR A 25 4.18 4.36 14.69
CA THR A 25 5.06 5.50 14.90
C THR A 25 4.36 6.58 15.75
N ASN A 26 4.90 7.79 15.77
CA ASN A 26 4.30 8.96 16.39
C ASN A 26 4.51 10.19 15.48
N THR A 27 3.82 11.27 15.80
CA THR A 27 3.85 12.54 15.04
C THR A 27 5.19 13.28 15.03
N ASN A 28 6.24 12.76 15.68
CA ASN A 28 7.61 13.30 15.61
C ASN A 28 8.46 12.59 14.55
N GLN A 29 7.90 11.62 13.84
CA GLN A 29 8.58 10.87 12.80
C GLN A 29 7.75 10.99 11.53
N THR A 30 8.42 11.08 10.39
CA THR A 30 7.80 11.00 9.08
C THR A 30 7.99 9.61 8.48
N VAL A 31 7.06 9.23 7.60
CA VAL A 31 7.20 8.05 6.74
C VAL A 31 7.31 8.55 5.31
N ILE A 32 8.54 8.63 4.82
CA ILE A 32 8.83 8.99 3.44
C ILE A 32 9.09 7.71 2.66
N GLN A 33 8.44 7.59 1.51
CA GLN A 33 8.74 6.58 0.50
C GLN A 33 9.40 7.27 -0.67
N THR A 34 10.48 6.70 -1.21
CA THR A 34 11.04 7.14 -2.48
C THR A 34 11.50 5.96 -3.33
N TYR A 35 11.46 6.13 -4.64
CA TYR A 35 12.09 5.23 -5.60
C TYR A 35 13.50 5.70 -6.01
N ASN A 36 13.93 6.85 -5.50
CA ASN A 36 15.18 7.50 -5.86
C ASN A 36 16.23 7.28 -4.77
N THR A 37 17.29 6.55 -5.10
CA THR A 37 18.38 6.26 -4.16
C THR A 37 19.14 7.51 -3.72
N THR A 38 19.19 8.56 -4.54
CA THR A 38 19.83 9.83 -4.16
C THR A 38 19.05 10.52 -3.04
N THR A 39 17.73 10.64 -3.19
CA THR A 39 16.82 11.18 -2.17
C THR A 39 16.89 10.38 -0.86
N TYR A 40 16.95 9.05 -0.96
CA TYR A 40 17.12 8.19 0.20
C TYR A 40 18.47 8.44 0.91
N ASN A 41 19.56 8.50 0.15
CA ASN A 41 20.90 8.71 0.72
C ASN A 41 21.11 10.10 1.29
N SER A 42 20.39 11.12 0.80
CA SER A 42 20.41 12.47 1.37
C SER A 42 19.59 12.58 2.66
N CYS A 43 18.79 11.56 2.99
CA CYS A 43 17.87 11.59 4.13
C CYS A 43 16.93 12.80 4.13
N SER A 44 16.59 13.33 2.94
CA SER A 44 15.75 14.52 2.79
C SER A 44 14.91 14.42 1.52
N MET A 45 13.63 14.80 1.63
CA MET A 45 12.70 14.88 0.50
C MET A 45 12.60 16.26 -0.13
N ASP A 46 13.30 17.28 0.39
CA ASP A 46 13.14 18.69 -0.02
C ASP A 46 13.39 18.92 -1.53
N ASP A 47 14.33 18.18 -2.12
CA ASP A 47 14.69 18.26 -3.55
C ASP A 47 14.07 17.12 -4.40
N SER A 48 13.08 16.42 -3.85
CA SER A 48 12.47 15.26 -4.51
C SER A 48 11.36 15.63 -5.50
N LEU A 49 10.97 14.66 -6.34
CA LEU A 49 9.86 14.83 -7.27
C LEU A 49 8.61 14.16 -6.70
N ASP A 50 7.45 14.82 -6.82
CA ASP A 50 6.14 14.25 -6.43
C ASP A 50 5.82 12.92 -7.14
N THR A 51 6.49 12.62 -8.25
CA THR A 51 6.31 11.39 -9.02
C THR A 51 7.11 10.20 -8.47
N ASP A 52 8.16 10.47 -7.70
CA ASP A 52 9.06 9.43 -7.19
C ASP A 52 9.15 9.37 -5.66
N THR A 53 8.64 10.37 -4.96
CA THR A 53 8.75 10.51 -3.51
C THR A 53 7.42 10.95 -2.90
N PHE A 54 7.03 10.30 -1.81
CA PHE A 54 5.73 10.45 -1.18
C PHE A 54 5.89 10.49 0.34
N GLN A 55 5.28 11.49 0.98
CA GLN A 55 5.13 11.55 2.42
C GLN A 55 3.78 10.98 2.83
N TYR A 56 3.80 10.09 3.82
CA TYR A 56 2.60 9.57 4.45
C TYR A 56 2.44 10.19 5.84
N ASP A 57 1.37 10.96 6.02
CA ASP A 57 1.08 11.63 7.29
C ASP A 57 0.03 10.90 8.13
N GLY A 58 0.18 11.01 9.45
CA GLY A 58 -0.79 10.50 10.44
C GLY A 58 -1.99 11.43 10.72
N GLY A 59 -2.09 12.58 10.03
CA GLY A 59 -3.24 13.50 10.10
C GLY A 59 -3.46 14.21 11.45
N ASN A 60 -2.48 14.20 12.36
CA ASN A 60 -2.59 14.76 13.71
C ASN A 60 -1.49 15.80 13.98
N ASN A 61 -1.90 16.97 14.51
CA ASN A 61 -1.00 18.09 14.83
C ASN A 61 -0.45 18.05 16.25
N GLN A 62 -0.89 17.09 17.07
CA GLN A 62 -0.37 16.92 18.44
C GLN A 62 0.98 16.21 18.40
N PHE A 63 2.01 16.86 18.93
CA PHE A 63 3.37 16.32 19.02
C PHE A 63 3.44 15.06 19.92
N GLY A 64 4.23 14.08 19.51
CA GLY A 64 4.46 12.81 20.23
C GLY A 64 3.26 11.86 20.30
N SER A 65 2.16 12.15 19.58
CA SER A 65 0.99 11.28 19.56
C SER A 65 1.26 10.04 18.73
N ALA A 66 0.96 8.87 19.28
CA ALA A 66 1.06 7.61 18.55
C ALA A 66 0.12 7.62 17.33
N VAL A 67 0.64 7.18 16.19
CA VAL A 67 -0.08 7.08 14.92
C VAL A 67 0.29 5.79 14.21
N VAL A 68 -0.66 5.25 13.44
CA VAL A 68 -0.44 4.08 12.59
C VAL A 68 -0.61 4.50 11.15
N ILE A 69 0.44 4.30 10.35
CA ILE A 69 0.45 4.67 8.93
C ILE A 69 0.55 3.37 8.12
N SER A 70 -0.38 3.19 7.19
CA SER A 70 -0.40 2.04 6.28
C SER A 70 0.04 2.48 4.88
N VAL A 71 1.14 1.92 4.39
CA VAL A 71 1.66 2.21 3.05
C VAL A 71 1.43 1.02 2.12
N PRO A 72 0.62 1.16 1.07
CA PRO A 72 0.39 0.07 0.11
C PRO A 72 1.57 -0.10 -0.84
N LEU A 73 1.95 -1.35 -1.12
CA LEU A 73 3.00 -1.68 -2.09
C LEU A 73 2.40 -1.85 -3.48
N THR A 74 2.37 -0.77 -4.24
CA THR A 74 1.67 -0.71 -5.54
C THR A 74 2.57 -0.83 -6.76
N ILE A 75 3.90 -0.74 -6.58
CA ILE A 75 4.90 -0.78 -7.65
C ILE A 75 5.94 -1.86 -7.33
N GLU A 76 6.28 -2.66 -8.34
CA GLU A 76 7.36 -3.66 -8.25
C GLU A 76 8.73 -3.00 -8.29
N GLY A 77 9.72 -3.65 -7.65
CA GLY A 77 11.10 -3.21 -7.63
C GLY A 77 11.57 -2.70 -6.27
N THR A 78 12.72 -2.05 -6.27
CA THR A 78 13.32 -1.51 -5.04
C THR A 78 12.58 -0.25 -4.61
N GLN A 79 12.24 -0.17 -3.34
CA GLN A 79 11.64 1.00 -2.71
C GLN A 79 12.41 1.35 -1.44
N TYR A 80 12.55 2.63 -1.16
CA TYR A 80 13.28 3.13 -0.01
C TYR A 80 12.33 3.85 0.93
N TYR A 81 12.53 3.63 2.23
CA TYR A 81 11.74 4.23 3.29
C TYR A 81 12.65 4.87 4.31
N PHE A 82 12.34 6.09 4.73
CA PHE A 82 13.11 6.80 5.74
C PHE A 82 12.26 7.84 6.46
N SER A 83 12.81 8.35 7.57
CA SER A 83 12.27 9.52 8.25
C SER A 83 13.11 10.76 7.96
N ASP A 84 12.49 11.77 7.37
CA ASP A 84 13.03 13.12 7.18
C ASP A 84 12.75 14.05 8.39
N ALA A 85 12.23 13.50 9.48
CA ALA A 85 12.04 14.26 10.70
C ALA A 85 13.40 14.67 11.31
N ASP A 86 13.40 15.81 11.98
CA ASP A 86 14.60 16.42 12.58
C ASP A 86 15.72 16.63 11.53
N ASP A 87 15.39 17.21 10.38
CA ASP A 87 16.32 17.46 9.26
C ASP A 87 17.07 16.19 8.82
N GLY A 88 16.37 15.05 8.81
CA GLY A 88 16.92 13.75 8.42
C GLY A 88 17.77 13.03 9.48
N GLU A 89 17.97 13.59 10.68
CA GLU A 89 18.78 12.98 11.74
C GLU A 89 18.30 11.58 12.15
N GLN A 90 16.99 11.34 12.09
CA GLN A 90 16.44 10.00 12.39
C GLN A 90 16.85 8.98 11.32
N CYS A 91 16.80 9.37 10.03
CA CYS A 91 17.29 8.55 8.92
C CYS A 91 18.80 8.27 9.03
N LEU A 92 19.61 9.30 9.33
CA LEU A 92 21.06 9.16 9.51
C LEU A 92 21.43 8.21 10.67
N HIS A 93 20.57 8.11 11.69
CA HIS A 93 20.72 7.18 12.80
C HIS A 93 20.04 5.82 12.60
N GLY A 94 19.65 5.51 11.36
CA GLY A 94 19.20 4.18 10.95
C GLY A 94 17.69 4.00 10.91
N MET A 95 16.88 5.05 11.07
CA MET A 95 15.44 5.01 10.77
C MET A 95 15.20 5.08 9.26
N ALA A 96 15.81 4.15 8.55
CA ALA A 96 15.88 4.07 7.11
C ALA A 96 16.07 2.61 6.69
N PHE A 97 15.36 2.17 5.66
CA PHE A 97 15.51 0.84 5.09
C PHE A 97 15.07 0.78 3.64
N GLU A 98 15.57 -0.22 2.93
CA GLU A 98 15.13 -0.56 1.59
C GLU A 98 14.36 -1.89 1.63
N ILE A 99 13.41 -2.04 0.71
CA ILE A 99 12.76 -3.31 0.42
C ILE A 99 12.81 -3.59 -1.08
N LYS A 100 12.60 -4.85 -1.44
CA LYS A 100 12.37 -5.27 -2.81
C LYS A 100 10.98 -5.88 -2.93
N VAL A 101 10.11 -5.20 -3.67
CA VAL A 101 8.74 -5.66 -3.94
C VAL A 101 8.74 -6.55 -5.18
N ASN A 102 8.31 -7.78 -4.97
CA ASN A 102 8.17 -8.78 -6.03
C ASN A 102 6.81 -8.65 -6.71
N HIS A 103 6.66 -9.40 -7.80
CA HIS A 103 5.39 -9.50 -8.50
C HIS A 103 4.26 -9.97 -7.58
N GLY A 104 3.08 -9.41 -7.78
CA GLY A 104 1.90 -9.79 -7.01
C GLY A 104 1.55 -11.27 -7.23
N LEU A 105 1.04 -11.92 -6.19
CA LEU A 105 0.65 -13.34 -6.25
C LEU A 105 -0.58 -13.57 -7.13
N GLY A 106 -1.28 -12.50 -7.51
CA GLY A 106 -2.48 -12.55 -8.33
C GLY A 106 -3.65 -13.21 -7.62
N LEU A 107 -4.67 -13.57 -8.38
CA LEU A 107 -5.81 -14.32 -7.86
C LEU A 107 -5.39 -15.75 -7.48
N PRO A 108 -5.85 -16.29 -6.34
CA PRO A 108 -5.63 -17.69 -6.03
C PRO A 108 -6.23 -18.57 -7.14
N PRO A 109 -5.65 -19.75 -7.43
CA PRO A 109 -6.10 -20.61 -8.55
C PRO A 109 -7.60 -20.95 -8.52
N SER A 110 -8.20 -21.02 -7.33
CA SER A 110 -9.64 -21.26 -7.14
C SER A 110 -10.54 -20.16 -7.74
N LEU A 111 -10.02 -18.94 -7.88
CA LEU A 111 -10.72 -17.79 -8.44
C LEU A 111 -10.32 -17.50 -9.89
N ASN A 112 -9.42 -18.30 -10.47
CA ASN A 112 -9.08 -18.22 -11.89
C ASN A 112 -10.12 -18.98 -12.76
N GLN A 113 -11.40 -18.80 -12.45
CA GLN A 113 -12.50 -19.37 -13.22
C GLN A 113 -12.94 -18.38 -14.31
N PRO A 114 -13.39 -18.89 -15.47
CA PRO A 114 -14.04 -18.05 -16.47
C PRO A 114 -15.19 -17.26 -15.81
N PRO A 115 -15.46 -16.02 -16.25
CA PRO A 115 -16.63 -15.28 -15.80
C PRO A 115 -17.89 -16.15 -15.90
N PRO A 116 -18.82 -16.07 -14.94
CA PRO A 116 -20.10 -16.76 -15.06
C PRO A 116 -20.75 -16.39 -16.41
N PRO A 117 -21.41 -17.34 -17.11
CA PRO A 117 -22.12 -17.01 -18.33
C PRO A 117 -23.14 -15.89 -18.07
N PRO A 118 -23.38 -15.01 -19.06
CA PRO A 118 -24.35 -13.92 -18.92
C PRO A 118 -25.69 -14.45 -18.40
N TYR A 119 -26.28 -13.74 -17.44
CA TYR A 119 -27.56 -14.14 -16.86
C TYR A 119 -28.63 -14.17 -17.97
N ALA A 120 -29.07 -15.37 -18.36
CA ALA A 120 -30.18 -15.49 -19.29
C ALA A 120 -31.45 -15.02 -18.57
N THR A 121 -32.00 -13.89 -19.01
CA THR A 121 -33.33 -13.47 -18.59
C THR A 121 -34.30 -14.58 -18.95
N ARG A 122 -34.89 -15.23 -17.95
CA ARG A 122 -36.00 -16.16 -18.16
C ARG A 122 -37.12 -15.37 -18.82
N THR A 123 -37.29 -15.55 -20.13
CA THR A 123 -38.47 -15.09 -20.84
C THR A 123 -39.69 -15.69 -20.14
N SER A 124 -40.47 -14.84 -19.48
CA SER A 124 -41.78 -15.22 -18.97
C SER A 124 -42.57 -15.78 -20.15
N ARG A 125 -42.95 -17.06 -20.04
CA ARG A 125 -43.82 -17.72 -21.01
C ARG A 125 -45.06 -16.84 -21.18
N PRO A 126 -45.47 -16.47 -22.42
CA PRO A 126 -46.71 -15.74 -22.62
C PRO A 126 -47.86 -16.56 -22.02
N GLY A 127 -48.46 -16.04 -20.95
CA GLY A 127 -49.68 -16.59 -20.40
C GLY A 127 -50.77 -16.44 -21.46
N THR A 128 -51.24 -17.58 -21.98
CA THR A 128 -52.44 -17.67 -22.80
C THR A 128 -53.61 -17.07 -22.03
N ASN A 129 -54.05 -15.87 -22.42
CA ASN A 129 -55.27 -15.26 -21.91
C ASN A 129 -56.44 -15.99 -22.58
N ALA A 130 -57.00 -16.98 -21.88
CA ALA A 130 -58.24 -17.62 -22.28
C ALA A 130 -59.40 -16.67 -21.96
N ASN A 131 -59.89 -15.96 -22.97
CA ASN A 131 -61.20 -15.30 -22.92
C ASN A 131 -62.26 -16.36 -22.63
N HIS A 132 -62.96 -16.24 -21.50
CA HIS A 132 -64.24 -16.91 -21.30
C HIS A 132 -65.33 -15.84 -21.20
N GLY A 133 -66.06 -15.67 -22.30
CA GLY A 133 -67.41 -15.11 -22.26
C GLY A 133 -68.40 -16.15 -21.73
N ARG A 134 -69.47 -15.64 -21.12
CA ARG A 134 -70.77 -16.22 -20.70
C ARG A 134 -71.20 -15.41 -19.46
N ASP A 135 -72.40 -14.90 -19.27
CA ASP A 135 -73.64 -14.74 -20.04
C ASP A 135 -74.34 -13.52 -19.40
#